data_AF-A0A8T5RB63-F1
#
_entry.id   AF-A0A8T5RB63-F1
#
_cell.length_a   1.000
_cell.length_b   1.000
_cell.length_c   1.000
_cell.angle_alpha   90.00
_cell.angle_beta   90.00
_cell.angle_gamma   90.00
#
_symmetry.space_group_name_H-M   'P 1'
#
loop_
_entity.id
_entity.type
_entity.pdbx_description
1 polymer ?
#
loop_
_entity_poly.entity_id
_entity_poly.type
_entity_poly.pdbx_seq_one_letter_code
_entity_poly.pdbx_strand_id
1 'polypeptide(L)'
;MVNKKKIREEFNEMFTSGNEKGIKKMLDKFPWLLDEVSNKMEGAIGEQQQIIAALGVMEDELGRPVPLDEIIFSLRIDFNIQKIEEEVHEILRSSEDLRLVKKDSNGWTLTVEGEKVCDEYLNKTLGKIEL
;
A
#
# COMPACT_ATOMS: atom_id res chain seq x y z
N MET A 1 -6.15 20.98 -28.16
CA MET A 1 -6.48 20.34 -26.87
C MET A 1 -5.28 19.55 -26.40
N VAL A 2 -4.85 19.74 -25.15
CA VAL A 2 -3.74 18.98 -24.58
C VAL A 2 -4.22 17.54 -24.31
N ASN A 3 -3.59 16.55 -24.93
CA ASN A 3 -3.97 15.14 -24.73
C ASN A 3 -3.37 14.62 -23.42
N LYS A 4 -4.15 14.71 -22.33
CA LYS A 4 -3.74 14.28 -20.99
C LYS A 4 -3.24 12.83 -20.95
N LYS A 5 -3.83 11.93 -21.75
CA LYS A 5 -3.44 10.50 -21.79
C LYS A 5 -1.98 10.34 -22.22
N LYS A 6 -1.59 11.00 -23.32
CA LYS A 6 -0.23 10.95 -23.84
C LYS A 6 0.80 11.52 -22.86
N ILE A 7 0.43 12.57 -22.14
CA ILE A 7 1.30 13.19 -21.12
C ILE A 7 1.54 12.25 -19.93
N ARG A 8 0.52 11.49 -19.51
CA ARG A 8 0.67 10.48 -18.45
C ARG A 8 1.57 9.33 -18.88
N GLU A 9 1.42 8.86 -20.11
CA GLU A 9 2.28 7.79 -20.68
C GLU A 9 3.75 8.23 -20.72
N GLU A 10 4.02 9.42 -21.25
CA GLU A 10 5.37 10.00 -21.28
C GLU A 10 5.94 10.21 -19.86
N PHE A 11 5.11 10.65 -18.91
CA PHE A 11 5.53 10.80 -17.51
C PHE A 11 5.88 9.45 -16.87
N ASN A 12 5.05 8.42 -17.06
CA ASN A 12 5.30 7.09 -16.50
C ASN A 12 6.58 6.46 -17.05
N GLU A 13 6.87 6.63 -18.34
CA GLU A 13 8.13 6.18 -18.93
C GLU A 13 9.33 6.89 -18.28
N MET A 14 9.25 8.21 -18.10
CA MET A 14 10.31 8.98 -17.43
C MET A 14 10.46 8.61 -15.95
N PHE A 15 9.36 8.35 -15.26
CA PHE A 15 9.34 7.94 -13.86
C PHE A 15 9.98 6.56 -13.68
N THR A 16 9.56 5.58 -14.51
CA THR A 16 10.09 4.21 -14.47
C THR A 16 11.57 4.14 -14.85
N SER A 17 12.02 5.00 -15.77
CA SER A 17 13.42 5.07 -16.20
C SER A 17 14.32 5.90 -15.28
N GLY A 18 13.77 6.53 -14.22
CA GLY A 18 14.53 7.37 -13.30
C GLY A 18 15.07 8.66 -13.92
N ASN A 19 14.43 9.17 -14.98
CA ASN A 19 14.87 10.39 -15.66
C ASN A 19 14.45 11.65 -14.88
N GLU A 20 15.14 11.94 -13.78
CA GLU A 20 14.83 13.06 -12.87
C GLU A 20 14.69 14.41 -13.58
N LYS A 21 15.56 14.70 -14.56
CA LYS A 21 15.50 15.95 -15.34
C LYS A 21 14.25 16.02 -16.20
N GLY A 22 13.82 14.89 -16.77
CA GLY A 22 12.59 14.78 -17.55
C GLY A 22 11.35 14.92 -16.66
N ILE A 23 11.32 14.22 -15.52
CA ILE A 23 10.27 14.29 -14.52
C ILE A 23 10.07 15.74 -14.06
N LYS A 24 11.16 16.42 -13.66
CA LYS A 24 11.09 17.83 -13.21
C LYS A 24 10.51 18.75 -14.29
N LYS A 25 10.96 18.63 -15.53
CA LYS A 25 10.42 19.42 -16.66
C LYS A 25 8.93 19.16 -16.91
N MET A 26 8.49 17.91 -16.75
CA MET A 26 7.08 17.54 -16.92
C MET A 26 6.21 18.08 -15.80
N LEU A 27 6.67 18.01 -14.54
CA LEU A 27 5.97 18.58 -13.39
C LEU A 27 5.89 20.12 -13.47
N ASP A 28 6.97 20.79 -13.88
CA ASP A 28 6.99 22.25 -14.08
C ASP A 28 5.98 22.69 -15.17
N LYS A 29 5.85 21.89 -16.23
CA LYS A 29 4.96 22.18 -17.37
C LYS A 29 3.50 21.78 -17.11
N PHE A 30 3.29 20.75 -16.29
CA PHE A 30 1.98 20.18 -15.99
C PHE A 30 1.86 19.93 -14.47
N PRO A 31 1.64 20.98 -13.65
CA PRO A 31 1.59 20.84 -12.19
C PRO A 31 0.55 19.83 -11.70
N TRP A 32 -0.56 19.66 -12.42
CA TRP A 32 -1.60 18.67 -12.12
C TRP A 32 -1.12 17.21 -12.16
N LEU A 33 0.02 16.92 -12.80
CA LEU A 33 0.63 15.58 -12.73
C LEU A 33 1.14 15.28 -11.32
N LEU A 34 1.64 16.29 -10.60
CA LEU A 34 2.08 16.11 -9.23
C LEU A 34 0.89 15.68 -8.37
N ASP A 35 -0.22 16.40 -8.47
CA ASP A 35 -1.45 16.07 -7.73
C ASP A 35 -1.96 14.67 -8.08
N GLU A 36 -1.98 14.28 -9.36
CA GLU A 36 -2.44 12.94 -9.77
C GLU A 36 -1.52 11.82 -9.27
N VAL A 37 -0.20 12.01 -9.35
CA VAL A 37 0.78 11.01 -8.92
C VAL A 37 0.80 10.91 -7.40
N SER A 38 0.79 12.03 -6.69
CA SER A 38 0.70 12.08 -5.22
C SER A 38 -0.57 11.41 -4.73
N ASN A 39 -1.74 11.73 -5.28
CA ASN A 39 -3.01 11.07 -4.90
C ASN A 39 -3.00 9.57 -5.18
N LYS A 40 -2.40 9.14 -6.30
CA LYS A 40 -2.28 7.70 -6.63
C LYS A 40 -1.32 6.99 -5.67
N MET A 41 -0.21 7.62 -5.32
CA MET A 41 0.75 7.09 -4.36
C MET A 41 0.17 7.02 -2.95
N GLU A 42 -0.56 8.05 -2.51
CA GLU A 42 -1.28 8.06 -1.23
C GLU A 42 -2.32 6.94 -1.17
N GLY A 43 -3.06 6.70 -2.26
CA GLY A 43 -3.99 5.58 -2.36
C GLY A 43 -3.30 4.22 -2.22
N ALA A 44 -2.23 3.98 -2.98
CA ALA A 44 -1.47 2.72 -2.92
C ALA A 44 -0.81 2.48 -1.54
N ILE A 45 -0.26 3.54 -0.93
CA ILE A 45 0.31 3.48 0.43
C ILE A 45 -0.80 3.18 1.45
N GLY A 46 -1.98 3.80 1.31
CA GLY A 46 -3.12 3.54 2.18
C GLY A 46 -3.60 2.09 2.12
N GLU A 47 -3.71 1.54 0.90
CA GLU A 47 -4.10 0.13 0.72
C GLU A 47 -3.06 -0.85 1.27
N GLN A 48 -1.78 -0.53 1.11
CA GLN A 48 -0.69 -1.29 1.70
C GLN A 48 -0.75 -1.28 3.23
N GLN A 49 -0.95 -0.10 3.83
CA GLN A 49 -1.08 0.04 5.28
C GLN A 49 -2.28 -0.71 5.84
N GLN A 50 -3.41 -0.72 5.13
CA GLN A 50 -4.61 -1.48 5.51
C GLN A 50 -4.33 -2.99 5.58
N ILE A 51 -3.64 -3.54 4.58
CA ILE A 51 -3.30 -4.96 4.53
C ILE A 51 -2.28 -5.33 5.60
N ILE A 52 -1.27 -4.47 5.81
CA ILE A 52 -0.28 -4.65 6.89
C ILE A 52 -0.97 -4.63 8.26
N ALA A 53 -1.95 -3.74 8.46
CA ALA A 53 -2.70 -3.66 9.70
C ALA A 53 -3.57 -4.91 9.94
N ALA A 54 -4.28 -5.38 8.92
CA ALA A 54 -5.07 -6.62 9.01
C ALA A 54 -4.19 -7.85 9.28
N LEU A 55 -3.02 -7.91 8.64
CA LEU A 55 -2.03 -8.94 8.93
C LEU A 55 -1.56 -8.87 10.39
N GLY A 56 -1.22 -7.68 10.90
CA GLY A 56 -0.75 -7.51 12.27
C GLY A 56 -1.77 -7.92 13.33
N VAL A 57 -3.03 -7.52 13.15
CA VAL A 57 -4.13 -7.93 14.05
C VAL A 57 -4.24 -9.46 14.12
N MET A 58 -4.24 -10.13 12.96
CA MET A 58 -4.36 -11.59 12.93
C MET A 58 -3.10 -12.30 13.41
N GLU A 59 -1.92 -11.73 13.19
CA GLU A 59 -0.66 -12.30 13.65
C GLU A 59 -0.59 -12.30 15.18
N ASP A 60 -1.00 -11.20 15.82
CA ASP A 60 -1.10 -11.09 17.28
C ASP A 60 -2.14 -12.06 17.86
N GLU A 61 -3.29 -12.22 17.21
CA GLU A 61 -4.35 -13.13 17.67
C GLU A 61 -3.97 -14.61 17.52
N LEU A 62 -3.35 -14.99 16.40
CA LEU A 62 -3.03 -16.38 16.10
C LEU A 62 -1.66 -16.82 16.64
N GLY A 63 -0.75 -15.88 16.90
CA GLY A 63 0.63 -16.14 17.35
C GLY A 63 1.46 -16.96 16.35
N ARG A 64 1.13 -16.90 15.07
CA ARG A 64 1.73 -17.70 13.98
C ARG A 64 1.59 -16.98 12.63
N PRO A 65 2.34 -17.39 11.59
CA PRO A 65 2.17 -16.86 10.24
C PRO A 65 0.71 -16.96 9.77
N VAL A 66 0.22 -15.87 9.20
CA VAL A 66 -1.21 -15.68 8.89
C VAL A 66 -1.53 -16.13 7.46
N PRO A 67 -2.46 -17.08 7.28
CA PRO A 67 -3.00 -17.44 5.98
C PRO A 67 -3.69 -16.27 5.26
N LEU A 68 -3.74 -16.31 3.93
CA LEU A 68 -4.30 -15.22 3.13
C LEU A 68 -5.81 -15.00 3.39
N ASP A 69 -6.55 -16.09 3.60
CA ASP A 69 -7.98 -16.08 3.94
C ASP A 69 -8.26 -15.39 5.28
N GLU A 70 -7.38 -15.56 6.27
CA GLU A 70 -7.47 -14.89 7.57
C GLU A 70 -7.20 -13.38 7.45
N ILE A 71 -6.24 -12.98 6.60
CA ILE A 71 -5.98 -11.55 6.30
C ILE A 71 -7.21 -10.91 5.62
N ILE A 72 -7.78 -11.59 4.63
CA ILE A 72 -8.99 -11.13 3.92
C ILE A 72 -10.18 -11.06 4.89
N PHE A 73 -10.29 -12.02 5.79
CA PHE A 73 -11.33 -12.04 6.82
C PHE A 73 -11.21 -10.81 7.74
N SER A 74 -10.02 -10.53 8.27
CA SER A 74 -9.77 -9.37 9.12
C SER A 74 -10.03 -8.05 8.39
N LEU A 75 -9.56 -7.90 7.14
CA LEU A 75 -9.88 -6.72 6.30
C LEU A 75 -11.39 -6.45 6.25
N ARG A 76 -12.19 -7.51 6.10
CA ARG A 76 -13.63 -7.39 6.00
C ARG A 76 -14.30 -7.09 7.33
N ILE A 77 -13.88 -7.73 8.42
CA ILE A 77 -14.55 -7.65 9.72
C ILE A 77 -14.06 -6.46 10.54
N ASP A 78 -12.75 -6.29 10.66
CA ASP A 78 -12.13 -5.31 11.55
C ASP A 78 -12.02 -3.93 10.89
N PHE A 79 -11.77 -3.91 9.57
CA PHE A 79 -11.55 -2.67 8.82
C PHE A 79 -12.71 -2.29 7.89
N ASN A 80 -13.71 -3.17 7.73
CA ASN A 80 -14.83 -2.99 6.79
C ASN A 80 -14.37 -2.68 5.34
N ILE A 81 -13.28 -3.33 4.91
CA ILE A 81 -12.67 -3.20 3.59
C ILE A 81 -12.94 -4.49 2.81
N GLN A 82 -13.46 -4.35 1.59
CA GLN A 82 -13.61 -5.46 0.65
C GLN A 82 -12.52 -5.39 -0.40
N LYS A 83 -11.68 -6.43 -0.46
CA LYS A 83 -10.67 -6.65 -1.49
C LYS A 83 -10.74 -8.11 -1.94
N ILE A 84 -10.45 -8.35 -3.21
CA ILE A 84 -10.36 -9.73 -3.73
C ILE A 84 -9.01 -10.34 -3.39
N GLU A 85 -8.93 -11.67 -3.43
CA GLU A 85 -7.74 -12.42 -3.05
C GLU A 85 -6.50 -11.99 -3.85
N GLU A 86 -6.67 -11.79 -5.16
CA GLU A 86 -5.60 -11.36 -6.06
C GLU A 86 -5.02 -10.00 -5.66
N GLU A 87 -5.86 -9.03 -5.31
CA GLU A 87 -5.43 -7.68 -4.89
C GLU A 87 -4.63 -7.75 -3.59
N VAL A 88 -5.11 -8.51 -2.60
CA VAL A 88 -4.43 -8.65 -1.31
C VAL A 88 -3.07 -9.31 -1.51
N HIS A 89 -3.02 -10.33 -2.36
CA HIS A 89 -1.78 -11.05 -2.66
C HIS A 89 -0.76 -10.18 -3.43
N GLU A 90 -1.19 -9.35 -4.39
CA GLU A 90 -0.30 -8.41 -5.09
C GLU A 90 0.30 -7.38 -4.12
N ILE A 91 -0.50 -6.85 -3.20
CA ILE A 91 -0.03 -5.87 -2.23
C ILE A 91 0.90 -6.52 -1.20
N LEU A 92 0.63 -7.77 -0.76
CA LEU A 92 1.55 -8.51 0.11
C LEU A 92 2.90 -8.77 -0.56
N ARG A 93 2.92 -9.13 -1.85
CA ARG A 93 4.18 -9.26 -2.61
C ARG A 93 4.94 -7.95 -2.70
N SER A 94 4.26 -6.85 -3.04
CA SER A 94 4.90 -5.54 -3.05
C SER A 94 5.40 -5.14 -1.66
N SER A 95 4.73 -5.55 -0.59
CA SER A 95 5.15 -5.30 0.79
C SER A 95 6.36 -6.14 1.20
N GLU A 96 6.48 -7.35 0.64
CA GLU A 96 7.64 -8.22 0.83
C GLU A 96 8.88 -7.64 0.14
N ASP A 97 8.73 -7.09 -1.06
CA ASP A 97 9.81 -6.39 -1.78
C ASP A 97 10.34 -5.18 -0.97
N LEU A 98 9.45 -4.52 -0.23
CA LEU A 98 9.81 -3.43 0.70
C LEU A 98 10.27 -3.92 2.08
N ARG A 99 10.35 -5.24 2.30
CA ARG A 99 10.70 -5.88 3.57
C ARG A 99 9.82 -5.47 4.74
N LEU A 100 8.54 -5.20 4.47
CA LEU A 100 7.54 -4.92 5.52
C LEU A 100 6.92 -6.22 6.02
N VAL A 101 6.69 -7.17 5.12
CA VAL A 101 6.18 -8.50 5.43
C VAL A 101 7.15 -9.57 4.95
N LYS A 102 6.97 -10.80 5.42
CA LYS A 102 7.73 -11.96 4.97
C LYS A 102 6.78 -13.10 4.63
N LYS A 103 7.02 -13.80 3.52
CA LYS A 103 6.34 -15.06 3.22
C LYS A 103 6.99 -16.22 3.98
N ASP A 104 6.17 -16.90 4.78
CA ASP A 104 6.54 -18.17 5.42
C ASP A 104 5.77 -19.34 4.77
N SER A 105 6.13 -20.58 5.12
CA SER A 105 5.56 -21.79 4.50
C SER A 105 4.04 -21.89 4.62
N ASN A 106 3.46 -21.30 5.66
CA ASN A 106 2.03 -21.42 5.99
C ASN A 106 1.29 -20.07 6.02
N GLY A 107 1.92 -18.96 5.60
CA GLY A 107 1.30 -17.65 5.78
C GLY A 107 2.23 -16.48 5.53
N TRP A 108 1.87 -15.35 6.10
CA TRP A 108 2.63 -14.11 6.09
C TRP A 108 2.91 -13.67 7.53
N THR A 109 4.03 -13.02 7.75
CA THR A 109 4.42 -12.43 9.05
C THR A 109 4.88 -11.00 8.84
N LEU A 110 4.68 -10.15 9.84
CA LEU A 110 5.28 -8.84 9.87
C LEU A 110 6.77 -8.93 10.18
N THR A 111 7.52 -8.02 9.56
CA THR A 111 8.87 -7.71 10.02
C THR A 111 8.80 -6.58 11.04
N VAL A 112 9.92 -6.28 11.71
CA VAL A 112 10.04 -5.13 12.61
C VAL A 112 9.66 -3.80 11.93
N GLU A 113 9.93 -3.63 10.64
CA GLU A 113 9.52 -2.41 9.93
C GLU A 113 8.03 -2.45 9.56
N GLY A 114 7.47 -3.64 9.25
CA GLY A 114 6.04 -3.83 9.04
C GLY A 114 5.22 -3.56 10.29
N GLU A 115 5.69 -4.00 11.46
CA GLU A 115 5.08 -3.73 12.76
C GLU A 115 4.94 -2.22 13.01
N LYS A 116 5.97 -1.42 12.71
CA LYS A 116 5.89 0.04 12.83
C LYS A 116 4.82 0.64 11.92
N VAL A 117 4.72 0.16 10.67
CA VAL A 117 3.71 0.62 9.72
C VAL A 117 2.30 0.22 10.18
N CYS A 118 2.15 -0.99 10.72
CA CYS A 118 0.93 -1.48 11.35
C CYS A 118 0.52 -0.55 12.51
N ASP A 119 1.41 -0.35 13.48
CA ASP A 119 1.19 0.51 14.65
C ASP A 119 0.84 1.94 14.25
N GLU A 120 1.55 2.53 13.29
CA GLU A 120 1.25 3.87 12.81
C GLU A 120 -0.15 3.96 12.21
N TYR A 121 -0.56 2.98 11.42
CA TYR A 121 -1.88 2.96 10.79
C TYR A 121 -2.98 2.77 11.84
N LEU A 122 -2.81 1.80 12.76
CA LEU A 122 -3.74 1.55 13.84
C LEU A 122 -3.85 2.76 14.75
N ASN A 123 -2.75 3.39 15.16
CA ASN A 123 -2.78 4.59 16.00
C ASN A 123 -3.45 5.79 15.31
N LYS A 124 -3.25 5.98 13.99
CA LYS A 124 -3.95 7.02 13.23
C LYS A 124 -5.45 6.75 13.08
N THR A 125 -5.84 5.47 13.03
CA THR A 125 -7.23 5.05 12.83
C THR A 125 -7.98 5.02 14.15
N LEU A 126 -7.41 4.42 15.20
CA LEU A 126 -7.93 4.38 16.56
C LEU A 126 -7.86 5.74 17.26
N GLY A 127 -6.82 6.55 16.99
CA GLY A 127 -6.73 7.93 17.50
C GLY A 127 -7.77 8.89 16.90
N LYS A 128 -8.47 8.49 15.82
CA LYS A 128 -9.66 9.18 15.31
C LYS A 128 -10.96 8.70 15.97
N ILE A 129 -10.89 7.59 16.71
CA ILE A 129 -11.97 7.04 17.53
C ILE A 129 -11.68 7.47 18.98
N GLU A 130 -11.65 8.79 19.24
CA GLU A 130 -11.80 9.26 20.62
C GLU A 130 -13.24 8.99 21.08
N LEU A 131 -13.36 8.41 22.28
CA LEU A 131 -14.60 8.06 23.01
C LEU A 131 -15.57 9.23 23.18
#